data_AF-A0A969YZ80-F1
#
_entry.id   AF-A0A969YZ80-F1
#
_cell.length_a   1.000
_cell.length_b   1.000
_cell.length_c   1.000
_cell.angle_alpha   90.00
_cell.angle_beta   90.00
_cell.angle_gamma   90.00
#
_symmetry.space_group_name_H-M   'P 1'
#
loop_
_entity.id
_entity.type
_entity.pdbx_description
1 polymer ?
#
loop_
_entity_poly.entity_id
_entity_poly.type
_entity_poly.pdbx_seq_one_letter_code
_entity_poly.pdbx_strand_id
1 'polypeptide(L)'
;MEPGGVITVACSVASEMPAYFWAVQATLRAAGFHTLPYHLDFIVKWGQDWGFCLAATKILFASDIQIKVSTRYLNEDRLQDMLRIPYYLSGDWNSKNVQTDCNNLLVDDVEGAREG
;
A
#
# COMPACT_ATOMS: atom_id res chain seq x y z
N MET A 1 16.62 -10.19 -3.94
CA MET A 1 15.70 -10.18 -5.09
C MET A 1 16.54 -10.29 -6.34
N GLU A 2 16.10 -11.07 -7.32
CA GLU A 2 16.71 -11.05 -8.65
C GLU A 2 16.62 -9.64 -9.25
N PRO A 3 17.59 -9.22 -10.07
CA PRO A 3 17.55 -7.93 -10.76
C PRO A 3 16.21 -7.74 -11.48
N GLY A 4 15.53 -6.62 -11.21
CA GLY A 4 14.23 -6.30 -11.79
C GLY A 4 13.02 -6.98 -11.14
N GLY A 5 13.23 -7.77 -10.07
CA GLY A 5 12.16 -8.32 -9.26
C GLY A 5 11.30 -7.22 -8.62
N VAL A 6 10.05 -7.57 -8.33
CA VAL A 6 9.07 -6.71 -7.67
C VAL A 6 8.43 -7.50 -6.54
N ILE A 7 8.24 -6.86 -5.39
CA ILE A 7 7.48 -7.42 -4.26
C ILE A 7 6.20 -6.60 -4.08
N THR A 8 5.15 -7.23 -3.57
CA THR A 8 3.96 -6.53 -3.07
C THR A 8 3.74 -6.91 -1.61
N VAL A 9 3.44 -5.92 -0.78
CA VAL A 9 3.16 -6.10 0.64
C VAL A 9 1.69 -5.74 0.87
N ALA A 10 0.93 -6.63 1.50
CA ALA A 10 -0.42 -6.33 1.94
C ALA A 10 -0.35 -5.50 3.22
N CYS A 11 -1.11 -4.41 3.28
CA CYS A 11 -1.01 -3.40 4.33
C CYS A 11 -2.30 -3.27 5.16
N SER A 12 -3.12 -4.32 5.20
CA SER A 12 -4.39 -4.34 5.95
C SER A 12 -5.45 -3.34 5.43
N VAL A 13 -6.50 -3.10 6.23
CA VAL A 13 -7.61 -2.18 5.96
C VAL A 13 -7.11 -0.73 6.07
N ALA A 14 -6.63 -0.16 4.96
CA ALA A 14 -6.05 1.18 4.90
C ALA A 14 -7.04 2.30 5.27
N SER A 15 -8.34 2.11 5.03
CA SER A 15 -9.36 3.08 5.47
C SER A 15 -9.50 3.20 6.98
N GLU A 16 -9.10 2.16 7.74
CA GLU A 16 -9.14 2.13 9.21
C GLU A 16 -7.75 2.37 9.83
N MET A 17 -6.71 1.86 9.16
CA MET A 17 -5.31 1.96 9.58
C MET A 17 -4.45 2.69 8.53
N PRO A 18 -4.76 3.94 8.18
CA PRO A 18 -3.98 4.67 7.18
C PRO A 18 -2.54 4.92 7.64
N ALA A 19 -2.30 5.14 8.94
CA ALA A 19 -0.95 5.29 9.49
C ALA A 19 -0.08 4.05 9.21
N TYR A 20 -0.61 2.86 9.48
CA TYR A 20 0.05 1.58 9.19
C TYR A 20 0.40 1.44 7.70
N PHE A 21 -0.56 1.75 6.81
CA PHE A 21 -0.36 1.69 5.36
C PHE A 21 0.83 2.54 4.90
N TRP A 22 0.92 3.77 5.40
CA TRP A 22 1.99 4.69 5.04
C TRP A 22 3.30 4.40 5.78
N ALA A 23 3.26 3.85 6.99
CA ALA A 23 4.44 3.37 7.70
C ALA A 23 5.12 2.20 6.96
N VAL A 24 4.34 1.26 6.40
CA VAL A 24 4.89 0.20 5.53
C VAL A 24 5.58 0.79 4.30
N GLN A 25 4.94 1.75 3.62
CA GLN A 25 5.56 2.42 2.47
C GLN A 25 6.85 3.15 2.87
N ALA A 26 6.82 3.94 3.94
CA ALA A 26 7.97 4.69 4.43
C ALA A 26 9.13 3.76 4.77
N THR A 27 8.84 2.61 5.38
CA THR A 27 9.82 1.56 5.70
C THR A 27 10.46 0.98 4.43
N LEU A 28 9.66 0.66 3.41
CA LEU A 28 10.18 0.18 2.12
C LEU A 28 11.05 1.23 1.44
N ARG A 29 10.65 2.51 1.47
CA ARG A 29 11.46 3.61 0.94
C ARG A 29 12.78 3.78 1.70
N ALA A 30 12.73 3.72 3.03
CA ALA A 30 13.92 3.81 3.88
C ALA A 30 14.90 2.64 3.63
N ALA A 31 14.39 1.46 3.27
CA ALA A 31 15.18 0.31 2.84
C ALA A 31 15.74 0.45 1.40
N GLY A 32 15.49 1.56 0.70
CA GLY A 32 16.04 1.86 -0.62
C GLY A 32 15.17 1.42 -1.80
N PHE A 33 13.90 1.05 -1.57
CA PHE A 33 12.99 0.68 -2.65
C PHE A 33 12.25 1.89 -3.24
N HIS A 34 11.98 1.83 -4.53
CA HIS A 34 10.91 2.62 -5.13
C HIS A 34 9.58 1.93 -4.85
N THR A 35 8.60 2.70 -4.40
CA THR A 35 7.30 2.18 -3.98
C THR A 35 6.16 2.72 -4.82
N LEU A 36 5.19 1.88 -5.15
CA LEU A 36 3.92 2.28 -5.74
C LEU A 36 2.77 1.78 -4.84
N PRO A 37 2.15 2.67 -4.04
CA PRO A 37 0.99 2.31 -3.23
C PRO A 37 -0.24 2.12 -4.12
N TYR A 38 -1.10 1.17 -3.77
CA TYR A 38 -2.38 0.97 -4.42
C TYR A 38 -3.39 0.40 -3.42
N HIS A 39 -4.67 0.52 -3.71
CA HIS A 39 -5.73 0.07 -2.81
C HIS A 39 -6.70 -0.85 -3.55
N LEU A 40 -7.58 -1.48 -2.79
CA LEU A 40 -8.72 -2.23 -3.28
C LEU A 40 -9.92 -1.89 -2.38
N ASP A 41 -10.95 -1.30 -2.97
CA ASP A 41 -12.26 -1.03 -2.38
C ASP A 41 -13.02 -2.34 -2.16
N PHE A 42 -12.55 -3.11 -1.18
CA PHE A 42 -12.94 -4.49 -0.95
C PHE A 42 -14.43 -4.64 -0.58
N ILE A 43 -15.01 -3.66 0.12
CA ILE A 43 -16.42 -3.70 0.54
C ILE A 43 -17.07 -2.33 0.36
N VAL A 44 -17.58 -2.07 -0.86
CA VAL A 44 -18.33 -0.86 -1.23
C VAL A 44 -19.49 -0.58 -0.25
N LYS A 45 -20.12 -1.62 0.30
CA LYS A 45 -21.22 -1.48 1.27
C LYS A 45 -20.77 -0.88 2.61
N TRP A 46 -19.52 -1.10 3.01
CA TRP A 46 -19.00 -0.78 4.35
C TRP A 46 -17.91 0.30 4.32
N GLY A 47 -17.58 0.82 3.13
CA GLY A 47 -16.58 1.89 2.98
C GLY A 47 -15.17 1.45 3.37
N GLN A 48 -14.86 0.17 3.28
CA GLN A 48 -13.55 -0.38 3.62
C GLN A 48 -12.67 -0.52 2.39
N ASP A 49 -11.45 0.00 2.52
CA ASP A 49 -10.40 -0.09 1.52
C ASP A 49 -9.19 -0.84 2.07
N TRP A 50 -8.72 -1.83 1.32
CA TRP A 50 -7.53 -2.60 1.64
C TRP A 50 -6.32 -2.00 0.93
N GLY A 51 -5.22 -1.81 1.66
CA GLY A 51 -3.99 -1.24 1.12
C GLY A 51 -2.99 -2.30 0.67
N PHE A 52 -2.23 -1.97 -0.37
CA PHE A 52 -1.05 -2.72 -0.81
C PHE A 52 0.08 -1.77 -1.21
N CYS A 53 1.32 -2.23 -1.08
CA CYS A 53 2.49 -1.49 -1.53
C CYS A 53 3.37 -2.35 -2.43
N LEU A 54 3.46 -1.99 -3.72
CA LEU A 54 4.48 -2.53 -4.61
C LEU A 54 5.82 -1.89 -4.29
N ALA A 55 6.89 -2.68 -4.28
CA ALA A 55 8.25 -2.20 -4.12
C ALA A 55 9.24 -2.90 -5.06
N ALA A 56 10.18 -2.14 -5.61
CA ALA A 56 11.22 -2.64 -6.48
C ALA A 56 12.50 -1.79 -6.37
N THR A 57 13.62 -2.35 -6.82
CA THR A 57 14.90 -1.62 -6.89
C THR A 57 15.01 -0.71 -8.10
N LYS A 58 14.04 -0.76 -9.03
CA LYS A 58 13.88 0.15 -10.16
C LYS A 58 12.67 1.05 -9.92
N ILE A 59 12.65 2.22 -10.56
CA ILE A 59 11.48 3.11 -10.55
C ILE A 59 10.27 2.35 -11.10
N LEU A 60 9.12 2.53 -10.44
CA LEU A 60 7.84 1.95 -10.81
C LEU A 60 6.92 3.08 -11.28
N PHE A 61 6.34 2.96 -12.47
CA PHE A 61 5.27 3.84 -12.93
C PHE A 61 3.96 3.07 -13.00
N ALA A 62 2.85 3.73 -12.65
CA ALA A 62 1.51 3.15 -12.79
C ALA A 62 1.24 2.70 -14.23
N SER A 63 1.77 3.43 -15.21
CA SER A 63 1.69 3.11 -16.64
C SER A 63 2.42 1.83 -17.05
N ASP A 64 3.30 1.28 -16.20
CA ASP A 64 4.05 0.06 -16.49
C ASP A 64 3.23 -1.21 -16.16
N ILE A 65 2.11 -1.07 -15.43
CA ILE A 65 1.30 -2.20 -14.98
C ILE A 65 0.29 -2.56 -16.06
N GLN A 66 0.29 -3.84 -16.47
CA GLN A 66 -0.56 -4.36 -17.53
C GLN A 66 -1.11 -5.73 -17.15
N ILE A 67 -2.39 -5.96 -17.45
CA ILE A 67 -3.03 -7.26 -17.27
C ILE A 67 -2.71 -8.13 -18.50
N LYS A 68 -1.87 -9.15 -18.33
CA LYS A 68 -1.43 -10.03 -19.43
C LYS A 68 -2.23 -11.32 -19.56
N VAL A 69 -3.17 -11.56 -18.65
CA VAL A 69 -3.95 -12.81 -18.57
C VAL A 69 -5.41 -12.48 -18.30
N SER A 70 -6.33 -13.30 -18.79
CA SER A 70 -7.74 -13.15 -18.41
C SER A 70 -7.91 -13.37 -16.91
N THR A 71 -8.61 -12.45 -16.26
CA THR A 71 -8.95 -12.55 -14.83
C THR A 71 -10.45 -12.43 -14.63
N ARG A 72 -10.95 -12.85 -13.46
CA ARG A 72 -12.37 -12.75 -13.10
C ARG A 72 -12.76 -11.41 -12.47
N TYR A 73 -11.81 -10.71 -11.84
CA TYR A 73 -12.08 -9.56 -10.97
C TYR A 73 -11.29 -8.31 -11.34
N LEU A 74 -10.09 -8.47 -11.87
CA LEU A 74 -9.21 -7.38 -12.26
C LEU A 74 -9.35 -7.13 -13.78
N ASN A 75 -9.94 -5.99 -14.12
CA ASN A 75 -9.96 -5.45 -15.47
C ASN A 75 -9.22 -4.11 -15.49
N GLU A 76 -9.04 -3.52 -16.67
CA GLU A 76 -8.26 -2.28 -16.80
C GLU A 76 -8.88 -1.10 -16.03
N ASP A 77 -10.21 -0.93 -16.06
CA ASP A 77 -10.88 0.12 -15.31
C ASP A 77 -10.65 -0.01 -13.80
N ARG A 78 -10.76 -1.25 -13.28
CA ARG A 78 -10.49 -1.56 -11.87
C ARG A 78 -9.03 -1.33 -11.53
N LEU A 79 -8.10 -1.72 -12.41
CA LEU A 79 -6.68 -1.49 -12.19
C LEU A 79 -6.37 0.02 -12.09
N GLN A 80 -6.93 0.84 -12.98
CA GLN A 80 -6.75 2.29 -12.93
C GLN A 80 -7.31 2.88 -11.64
N ASP A 81 -8.46 2.40 -11.17
CA ASP A 81 -9.04 2.85 -9.90
C ASP A 81 -8.16 2.45 -8.71
N MET A 82 -7.72 1.19 -8.64
CA MET A 82 -6.83 0.69 -7.58
C MET A 82 -5.53 1.51 -7.45
N LEU A 83 -4.99 2.00 -8.56
CA LEU A 83 -3.75 2.80 -8.60
C LEU A 83 -3.97 4.28 -8.22
N ARG A 84 -5.21 4.73 -8.06
CA ARG A 84 -5.55 6.11 -7.73
C ARG A 84 -5.89 6.25 -6.25
N ILE A 85 -4.91 6.66 -5.46
CA ILE A 85 -5.09 6.85 -4.01
C ILE A 85 -6.25 7.83 -3.70
N PRO A 86 -7.28 7.40 -2.94
CA PRO A 86 -8.41 8.23 -2.54
C PRO A 86 -8.00 9.37 -1.60
N TYR A 87 -8.80 10.45 -1.61
CA TYR A 87 -8.50 11.65 -0.83
C TYR A 87 -8.39 11.39 0.69
N TYR A 88 -9.20 10.49 1.23
CA TYR A 88 -9.14 10.15 2.66
C TYR A 88 -7.85 9.38 3.04
N LEU A 89 -7.15 8.78 2.06
CA LEU A 89 -5.82 8.19 2.26
C LEU A 89 -4.69 9.15 1.93
N SER A 90 -4.93 10.27 1.24
CA SER A 90 -3.88 11.20 0.80
C SER A 90 -3.43 12.24 1.86
N GLY A 91 -3.73 12.00 3.14
CA GLY A 91 -3.29 12.86 4.26
C GLY A 91 -1.77 12.87 4.47
N ASP A 92 -1.28 13.79 5.31
CA ASP A 92 0.12 13.80 5.76
C ASP A 92 0.34 12.73 6.83
N TRP A 93 0.39 11.48 6.38
CA TRP A 93 0.70 10.32 7.21
C TRP A 93 2.22 10.23 7.39
N ASN A 94 2.77 11.27 8.02
CA ASN A 94 4.14 11.46 8.46
C ASN A 94 5.13 10.45 7.85
N SER A 95 5.59 10.74 6.62
CA SER A 95 6.47 9.88 5.79
C SER A 95 7.82 9.45 6.44
N LYS A 96 8.04 9.83 7.70
CA LYS A 96 9.20 9.52 8.54
C LYS A 96 8.93 8.39 9.54
N ASN A 97 7.69 7.90 9.65
CA ASN A 97 7.33 6.79 10.51
C ASN A 97 7.82 5.47 9.87
N VAL A 98 9.04 5.09 10.24
CA VAL A 98 9.74 3.92 9.69
C VAL A 98 9.84 2.84 10.76
N GLN A 99 9.40 1.64 10.43
CA GLN A 99 9.61 0.46 11.25
C GLN A 99 11.09 0.06 11.19
N THR A 100 11.66 -0.22 12.36
CA THR A 100 13.02 -0.76 12.51
C THR A 100 12.99 -1.97 13.43
N ASP A 101 14.14 -2.59 13.66
CA ASP A 101 14.33 -3.60 14.71
C ASP A 101 14.30 -3.01 16.13
N CYS A 102 14.36 -1.68 16.25
CA CYS A 102 14.44 -0.96 17.52
C CYS A 102 13.12 -0.29 17.93
N ASN A 103 12.03 -0.49 17.19
CA ASN A 103 10.71 0.08 17.52
C ASN A 103 9.56 -0.90 17.23
N ASN A 104 8.37 -0.58 17.73
CA ASN A 104 7.16 -1.38 17.55
C ASN A 104 6.10 -0.64 16.72
N LEU A 105 6.50 0.32 15.91
CA LEU A 105 5.61 1.25 15.20
C LEU A 105 4.40 0.56 14.54
N LEU A 106 4.64 -0.51 13.76
CA LEU A 106 3.55 -1.21 13.06
C LEU A 106 2.62 -1.96 14.01
N VAL A 107 3.12 -2.44 15.15
CA VAL A 107 2.29 -3.07 16.19
C VAL A 107 1.46 -1.99 16.87
N ASP A 108 2.08 -0.88 17.26
CA ASP A 108 1.44 0.25 17.91
C ASP A 108 0.32 0.84 17.04
N ASP A 109 0.54 0.97 15.72
CA ASP A 109 -0.47 1.41 14.75
C ASP A 109 -1.69 0.47 14.69
N VAL A 110 -1.46 -0.85 14.76
CA VAL A 110 -2.53 -1.85 14.75
C VAL A 110 -3.29 -1.85 16.07
N GLU A 111 -2.61 -1.75 17.20
CA GLU A 111 -3.25 -1.70 18.52
C GLU A 111 -4.07 -0.43 18.69
N GLY A 112 -3.52 0.73 18.31
CA GLY A 112 -4.23 2.01 18.38
C GLY A 112 -5.50 2.03 17.51
N ALA A 113 -5.51 1.37 16.37
CA ALA A 113 -6.71 1.26 15.53
C ALA A 113 -7.79 0.33 16.10
N ARG A 114 -7.46 -0.57 17.02
CA ARG A 114 -8.44 -1.47 17.69
C ARG A 114 -9.12 -0.82 18.89
N GLU A 115 -8.53 0.24 19.42
CA GLU A 115 -9.03 0.96 20.60
C GLU A 115 -9.97 2.14 20.25
N GLY A 116 -10.00 2.58 18.99
CA GLY A 116 -10.85 3.66 18.48
C GLY A 116 -12.20 3.18 17.94
#